data_AF-A0A1I7TKV0-F1
#
_entry.id   AF-A0A1I7TKV0-F1
#
_cell.length_a   1.000
_cell.length_b   1.000
_cell.length_c   1.000
_cell.angle_alpha   90.00
_cell.angle_beta   90.00
_cell.angle_gamma   90.00
#
_symmetry.space_group_name_H-M   'P 1'
#
loop_
_entity.id
_entity.type
_entity.pdbx_description
1 polymer ?
#
loop_
_entity_poly.entity_id
_entity_poly.type
_entity_poly.pdbx_seq_one_letter_code
_entity_poly.pdbx_strand_id
1 'polypeptide(L)'
;MSSGKRRNPLGLSLPPTVNEQSESGEAAAFQEEATATVPLEEQLKKLGLTEPQTQRLSEFLQVKEGIKELSEDMLQTEGELGHGNGGVVNKCVHKKTGVIMARKLVHLEIKPSVRQQIVKELAVLHKCNSPFIVGFYGAFVDNNDISICMEYMDGLSLDIVLKKVSLY
;
A
#
# COMPACT_ATOMS: atom_id res chain seq x y z
N MET A 1 -41.78 -24.05 20.14
CA MET A 1 -42.30 -23.17 19.08
C MET A 1 -42.17 -21.72 19.52
N SER A 2 -41.30 -20.93 18.88
CA SER A 2 -41.47 -19.48 18.64
C SER A 2 -40.16 -18.94 18.04
N SER A 3 -40.09 -18.92 16.71
CA SER A 3 -38.98 -18.34 15.96
C SER A 3 -39.15 -16.82 15.92
N GLY A 4 -38.24 -16.09 16.57
CA GLY A 4 -38.21 -14.63 16.56
C GLY A 4 -37.95 -14.09 15.16
N LYS A 5 -39.00 -13.54 14.52
CA LYS A 5 -38.94 -12.83 13.24
C LYS A 5 -37.99 -11.63 13.35
N ARG A 6 -36.82 -11.71 12.68
CA ARG A 6 -35.95 -10.55 12.45
C ARG A 6 -36.72 -9.55 11.58
N ARG A 7 -37.10 -8.40 12.15
CA ARG A 7 -37.74 -7.30 11.41
C ARG A 7 -36.64 -6.55 10.65
N ASN A 8 -36.80 -6.41 9.33
CA ASN A 8 -35.99 -5.53 8.47
C ASN A 8 -36.77 -4.22 8.25
N PRO A 9 -36.70 -3.25 9.18
CA PRO A 9 -37.51 -2.04 9.12
C PRO A 9 -37.13 -1.08 7.98
N LEU A 10 -35.96 -1.28 7.36
CA LEU A 10 -35.43 -0.40 6.31
C LEU A 10 -35.44 -1.04 4.92
N GLY A 11 -35.94 -2.28 4.77
CA GLY A 11 -36.07 -2.94 3.48
C GLY A 11 -34.75 -3.08 2.70
N LEU A 12 -33.61 -3.03 3.39
CA LEU A 12 -32.29 -3.14 2.77
C LEU A 12 -32.02 -4.63 2.51
N SER A 13 -32.01 -5.02 1.24
CA SER A 13 -31.46 -6.30 0.80
C SER A 13 -30.04 -6.07 0.31
N LEU A 14 -29.12 -6.96 0.70
CA LEU A 14 -27.81 -7.02 0.06
C LEU A 14 -28.01 -7.64 -1.34
N PRO A 15 -27.33 -7.13 -2.38
CA PRO A 15 -27.24 -7.84 -3.65
C PRO A 15 -26.62 -9.22 -3.41
N PRO A 16 -27.00 -10.25 -4.18
CA PRO A 16 -26.59 -11.63 -3.92
C PRO A 16 -25.12 -11.81 -4.31
N THR A 17 -24.19 -11.54 -3.40
CA THR A 17 -22.75 -11.72 -3.67
C THR A 17 -22.18 -12.99 -3.03
N VAL A 18 -23.00 -13.80 -2.36
CA VAL A 18 -22.52 -15.04 -1.75
C VAL A 18 -23.58 -16.14 -1.90
N ASN A 19 -23.32 -17.08 -2.80
CA ASN A 19 -24.09 -18.31 -2.92
C ASN A 19 -23.57 -19.26 -1.82
N GLU A 20 -24.29 -19.38 -0.70
CA GLU A 20 -24.02 -20.40 0.31
C GLU A 20 -24.50 -21.77 -0.21
N GLN A 21 -23.64 -22.47 -0.95
CA GLN A 21 -23.77 -23.90 -1.16
C GLN A 21 -22.44 -24.60 -0.87
N SER A 22 -22.52 -25.50 0.10
CA SER A 22 -21.51 -26.40 0.61
C SER A 22 -21.03 -27.43 -0.44
N GLU A 23 -19.70 -27.63 -0.45
CA GLU A 23 -18.93 -28.84 -0.79
C GLU A 23 -19.29 -29.68 -2.03
N SER A 24 -18.45 -29.61 -3.06
CA SER A 24 -17.62 -30.74 -3.53
C SER A 24 -16.76 -30.27 -4.71
N GLY A 25 -15.52 -30.78 -4.78
CA GLY A 25 -14.46 -30.22 -5.62
C GLY A 25 -14.68 -30.31 -7.12
N GLU A 26 -14.04 -29.41 -7.85
CA GLU A 26 -13.14 -29.68 -8.97
C GLU A 26 -12.54 -28.35 -9.47
N ALA A 27 -11.30 -28.42 -9.95
CA ALA A 27 -10.52 -27.28 -10.39
C ALA A 27 -11.16 -26.59 -11.61
N ALA A 28 -11.51 -25.32 -11.47
CA ALA A 28 -11.84 -24.47 -12.60
C ALA A 28 -11.09 -23.14 -12.47
N ALA A 29 -10.38 -22.78 -13.53
CA ALA A 29 -9.54 -21.61 -13.66
C ALA A 29 -10.27 -20.34 -13.22
N PHE A 30 -9.65 -19.57 -12.31
CA PHE A 30 -10.06 -18.21 -12.04
C PHE A 30 -9.77 -17.37 -13.28
N GLN A 31 -10.82 -17.04 -14.01
CA GLN A 31 -10.80 -15.99 -15.01
C GLN A 31 -10.61 -14.66 -14.28
N GLU A 32 -9.60 -13.94 -14.74
CA GLU A 32 -9.23 -12.60 -14.34
C GLU A 32 -10.34 -11.63 -14.78
N GLU A 33 -11.31 -11.39 -13.90
CA GLU A 33 -12.27 -10.30 -14.11
C GLU A 33 -11.55 -8.97 -13.89
N ALA A 34 -11.21 -8.34 -15.01
CA ALA A 34 -10.71 -6.99 -15.09
C ALA A 34 -11.71 -6.01 -14.42
N THR A 35 -11.43 -5.67 -13.17
CA THR A 35 -12.08 -4.52 -12.54
C THR A 35 -11.71 -3.28 -13.33
N ALA A 36 -12.69 -2.70 -14.01
CA ALA A 36 -12.57 -1.46 -14.77
C ALA A 36 -11.85 -0.40 -13.94
N THR A 37 -10.59 -0.17 -14.29
CA THR A 37 -9.77 0.90 -13.74
C THR A 37 -10.36 2.20 -14.26
N VAL A 38 -10.97 2.99 -13.37
CA VAL A 38 -11.23 4.40 -13.66
C VAL A 38 -9.89 5.02 -14.08
N PRO A 39 -9.80 5.70 -15.23
CA PRO A 39 -8.53 6.26 -15.69
C PRO A 39 -7.96 7.21 -14.65
N LEU A 40 -6.66 7.05 -14.31
CA LEU A 40 -5.94 7.87 -13.33
C LEU A 40 -6.14 9.38 -13.57
N GLU A 41 -6.29 9.77 -14.83
CA GLU A 41 -6.57 11.14 -15.30
C GLU A 41 -7.88 11.72 -14.74
N GLU A 42 -8.92 10.90 -14.61
CA GLU A 42 -10.22 11.32 -14.07
C GLU A 42 -10.18 11.45 -12.54
N GLN A 43 -9.38 10.61 -11.88
CA GLN A 43 -9.10 10.74 -10.44
C GLN A 43 -8.27 11.99 -10.14
N LEU A 44 -7.28 12.30 -10.98
CA LEU A 44 -6.45 13.51 -10.91
C LEU A 44 -7.28 14.78 -11.09
N LYS A 45 -8.21 14.81 -12.06
CA LYS A 45 -9.11 15.97 -12.29
C LYS A 45 -10.06 16.26 -11.13
N LYS A 46 -10.54 15.24 -10.41
CA LYS A 46 -11.44 15.42 -9.26
C LYS A 46 -10.77 16.09 -8.05
N LEU A 47 -9.44 16.05 -7.96
CA LEU A 47 -8.70 16.54 -6.79
C LEU A 47 -8.41 18.05 -6.82
N GLY A 48 -8.79 18.78 -7.88
CA GLY A 48 -8.59 20.24 -7.96
C GLY A 48 -7.12 20.64 -7.82
N LEU A 49 -6.22 19.82 -8.36
CA LEU A 49 -4.77 19.93 -8.20
C LEU A 49 -4.20 21.14 -8.94
N THR A 50 -3.15 21.72 -8.38
CA THR A 50 -2.34 22.73 -9.10
C THR A 50 -1.47 22.05 -10.17
N GLU A 51 -1.04 22.81 -11.19
CA GLU A 51 -0.13 22.30 -12.23
C GLU A 51 1.14 21.65 -11.64
N PRO A 52 1.83 22.25 -10.65
CA PRO A 52 3.02 21.63 -10.05
C PRO A 52 2.73 20.31 -9.32
N GLN A 53 1.56 20.18 -8.67
CA GLN A 53 1.18 18.95 -7.98
C GLN A 53 0.91 17.82 -8.98
N THR A 54 0.23 18.15 -10.07
CA THR A 54 -0.07 17.20 -11.15
C THR A 54 1.23 16.71 -11.80
N GLN A 55 2.17 17.61 -12.07
CA GLN A 55 3.47 17.26 -12.63
C GLN A 55 4.24 16.29 -11.73
N ARG A 56 4.41 16.62 -10.43
CA ARG A 56 5.12 15.74 -9.48
C ARG A 56 4.48 14.36 -9.38
N LEU A 57 3.16 14.30 -9.32
CA LEU A 57 2.45 13.03 -9.25
C LEU A 57 2.64 12.21 -10.53
N SER A 58 2.66 12.86 -11.70
CA SER A 58 2.96 12.18 -12.97
C SER A 58 4.39 11.64 -13.06
N GLU A 59 5.38 12.41 -12.57
CA GLU A 59 6.78 11.98 -12.51
C GLU A 59 6.93 10.76 -11.58
N PHE A 60 6.30 10.80 -10.41
CA PHE A 60 6.28 9.66 -9.49
C PHE A 60 5.68 8.41 -10.12
N LEU A 61 4.56 8.53 -10.83
CA LEU A 61 3.91 7.40 -11.50
C LEU A 61 4.78 6.78 -12.59
N GLN A 62 5.48 7.59 -13.39
CA GLN A 62 6.43 7.09 -14.40
C GLN A 62 7.57 6.30 -13.77
N VAL A 63 8.14 6.80 -12.67
CA VAL A 63 9.18 6.10 -11.92
C VAL A 63 8.65 4.76 -11.36
N LYS A 64 7.43 4.78 -10.81
CA LYS A 64 6.76 3.59 -10.27
C LYS A 64 6.50 2.53 -11.34
N GLU A 65 6.16 2.90 -12.57
CA GLU A 65 6.00 1.93 -13.68
C GLU A 65 7.30 1.17 -14.01
N GLY A 66 8.46 1.81 -13.78
CA GLY A 66 9.77 1.16 -13.88
C GLY A 66 10.06 0.16 -12.76
N ILE A 67 9.30 0.20 -11.67
CA ILE A 67 9.48 -0.63 -10.48
C ILE A 67 8.27 -1.57 -10.36
N LYS A 68 8.30 -2.68 -11.12
CA LYS A 68 7.21 -3.66 -11.12
C LYS A 68 7.24 -4.62 -9.94
N GLU A 69 8.43 -5.06 -9.54
CA GLU A 69 8.63 -6.04 -8.47
C GLU A 69 9.72 -5.58 -7.52
N LEU A 70 9.51 -5.83 -6.23
CA LEU A 70 10.45 -5.51 -5.16
C LEU A 70 10.79 -6.79 -4.40
N SER A 71 12.07 -7.00 -4.17
CA SER A 71 12.60 -8.06 -3.32
C SER A 71 13.83 -7.55 -2.57
N GLU A 72 14.25 -8.29 -1.54
CA GLU A 72 15.41 -7.95 -0.71
C GLU A 72 16.67 -7.71 -1.55
N ASP A 73 16.95 -8.60 -2.50
CA ASP A 73 18.16 -8.56 -3.31
C ASP A 73 18.26 -7.33 -4.22
N MET A 74 17.12 -6.74 -4.59
CA MET A 74 17.07 -5.56 -5.45
C MET A 74 17.28 -4.26 -4.68
N LEU A 75 17.25 -4.31 -3.35
CA LEU A 75 17.41 -3.15 -2.49
C LEU A 75 18.80 -3.11 -1.87
N GLN A 76 19.34 -1.90 -1.74
CA GLN A 76 20.57 -1.63 -1.01
C GLN A 76 20.27 -0.60 0.08
N THR A 77 20.42 -1.00 1.34
CA THR A 77 20.24 -0.11 2.48
C THR A 77 21.42 0.86 2.59
N GLU A 78 21.16 2.16 2.70
CA GLU A 78 22.17 3.21 2.85
C GLU A 78 22.28 3.73 4.30
N GLY A 79 21.18 3.73 5.06
CA GLY A 79 21.21 4.23 6.44
C GLY A 79 19.83 4.24 7.10
N GLU A 80 19.80 4.44 8.42
CA GLU A 80 18.57 4.53 9.19
C GLU A 80 17.99 5.95 9.13
N LEU A 81 16.69 6.07 8.85
CA LEU A 81 15.93 7.34 8.87
C LEU A 81 15.21 7.56 10.20
N GLY A 82 14.86 6.47 10.89
CA GLY A 82 14.35 6.50 12.25
C GLY A 82 13.71 5.18 12.66
N HIS A 83 13.45 5.05 13.96
CA HIS A 83 12.82 3.87 14.55
C HIS A 83 11.60 4.26 15.39
N GLY A 84 10.65 3.33 15.53
CA GLY A 84 9.49 3.49 16.40
C GLY A 84 8.90 2.16 16.82
N ASN A 85 7.80 2.19 17.57
CA ASN A 85 7.13 0.97 18.06
C ASN A 85 6.68 0.02 16.94
N GLY A 86 6.47 0.56 15.73
CA GLY A 86 6.04 -0.21 14.57
C GLY A 86 7.17 -0.66 13.65
N GLY A 87 8.43 -0.63 14.11
CA GLY A 87 9.60 -1.05 13.34
C GLY A 87 10.58 0.07 13.01
N VAL A 88 11.48 -0.20 12.07
CA VAL A 88 12.57 0.71 11.68
C VAL A 88 12.35 1.18 10.24
N VAL A 89 12.66 2.43 9.95
CA VAL A 89 12.63 3.00 8.60
C VAL A 89 14.06 3.27 8.17
N ASN A 90 14.45 2.65 7.06
CA ASN A 90 15.76 2.81 6.46
C ASN A 90 15.65 3.49 5.10
N LYS A 91 16.66 4.28 4.75
CA LYS A 91 16.90 4.75 3.39
C LYS A 91 17.48 3.59 2.59
N CYS A 92 16.89 3.28 1.46
CA CYS A 92 17.43 2.29 0.53
C CYS A 92 17.39 2.79 -0.90
N VAL A 93 18.20 2.17 -1.75
CA VAL A 93 18.25 2.42 -3.18
C VAL A 93 17.86 1.15 -3.92
N HIS A 94 16.93 1.27 -4.87
CA HIS A 94 16.61 0.19 -5.77
C HIS A 94 17.70 0.06 -6.84
N LYS A 95 18.47 -1.03 -6.78
CA LYS A 95 19.70 -1.24 -7.57
C LYS A 95 19.49 -1.13 -9.08
N LYS A 96 18.33 -1.56 -9.59
CA LYS A 96 18.05 -1.56 -11.04
C LYS A 96 17.71 -0.18 -11.58
N THR A 97 16.95 0.62 -10.84
CA THR A 97 16.47 1.93 -11.31
C THR A 97 17.24 3.10 -10.71
N GLY A 98 18.05 2.88 -9.68
CA GLY A 98 18.75 3.93 -8.92
C GLY A 98 17.82 4.77 -8.05
N VAL A 99 16.54 4.39 -7.91
CA VAL A 99 15.54 5.17 -7.18
C VAL A 99 15.77 5.05 -5.68
N ILE A 100 15.82 6.19 -5.01
CA ILE A 100 15.91 6.27 -3.55
C ILE A 100 14.52 6.08 -2.94
N MET A 101 14.44 5.25 -1.91
CA MET A 101 13.21 4.88 -1.24
C MET A 101 13.39 4.93 0.28
N ALA A 102 12.27 5.10 0.98
CA ALA A 102 12.16 4.82 2.41
C ALA A 102 11.54 3.43 2.58
N ARG A 103 12.29 2.50 3.18
CA ARG A 103 11.84 1.15 3.49
C ARG A 103 11.53 1.04 4.97
N LYS A 104 10.27 0.80 5.30
CA LYS A 104 9.85 0.44 6.65
C LYS A 104 9.91 -1.07 6.83
N LEU A 105 10.66 -1.51 7.84
CA LEU A 105 10.84 -2.89 8.25
C LEU A 105 10.00 -3.16 9.50
N VAL A 106 9.05 -4.09 9.41
CA VAL A 106 8.15 -4.45 10.51
C VAL A 106 8.34 -5.92 10.84
N HIS A 107 8.98 -6.21 11.97
CA HIS A 107 9.13 -7.57 12.48
C HIS A 107 7.83 -8.07 13.10
N LEU A 108 7.32 -9.21 12.62
CA LEU A 108 6.07 -9.80 13.10
C LEU A 108 6.22 -11.32 13.30
N GLU A 109 6.14 -11.75 14.56
CA GLU A 109 6.07 -13.16 14.96
C GLU A 109 4.64 -13.72 14.82
N ILE A 110 4.13 -13.75 13.59
CA ILE A 110 2.79 -14.27 13.28
C ILE A 110 2.85 -15.33 12.18
N LYS A 111 1.72 -16.04 12.00
CA LYS A 111 1.60 -17.09 10.98
C LYS A 111 1.86 -16.51 9.58
N PRO A 112 2.55 -17.26 8.69
CA PRO A 112 2.82 -16.82 7.32
C PRO A 112 1.57 -16.41 6.54
N SER A 113 0.43 -17.09 6.79
CA SER A 113 -0.86 -16.77 6.17
C SER A 113 -1.34 -15.35 6.49
N VAL A 114 -1.17 -14.90 7.74
CA VAL A 114 -1.56 -13.55 8.17
C VAL A 114 -0.64 -12.51 7.57
N ARG A 115 0.67 -12.77 7.47
CA ARG A 115 1.61 -11.85 6.79
C ARG A 115 1.26 -11.65 5.32
N GLN A 116 0.94 -12.75 4.61
CA GLN A 116 0.49 -12.67 3.23
C GLN A 116 -0.82 -11.89 3.09
N GLN A 117 -1.75 -12.04 4.04
CA GLN A 117 -2.96 -11.24 4.09
C GLN A 117 -2.65 -9.74 4.25
N ILE A 118 -1.75 -9.38 5.17
CA ILE A 118 -1.32 -7.97 5.36
C ILE A 118 -0.74 -7.40 4.07
N VAL A 119 0.14 -8.14 3.38
CA VAL A 119 0.71 -7.67 2.10
C VAL A 119 -0.36 -7.50 1.02
N LYS A 120 -1.36 -8.38 0.96
CA LYS A 120 -2.51 -8.23 0.06
C LYS A 120 -3.34 -6.98 0.38
N GLU A 121 -3.55 -6.69 1.65
CA GLU A 121 -4.27 -5.47 2.07
C GLU A 121 -3.44 -4.21 1.75
N LEU A 122 -2.12 -4.25 1.94
CA LEU A 122 -1.21 -3.16 1.55
C LEU A 122 -1.21 -2.90 0.04
N ALA A 123 -1.60 -3.86 -0.80
CA ALA A 123 -1.70 -3.64 -2.24
C ALA A 123 -2.70 -2.54 -2.62
N VAL A 124 -3.69 -2.23 -1.75
CA VAL A 124 -4.62 -1.11 -1.95
C VAL A 124 -3.89 0.23 -2.01
N LEU A 125 -2.73 0.37 -1.34
CA LEU A 125 -1.91 1.59 -1.36
C LEU A 125 -1.38 1.90 -2.76
N HIS A 126 -1.32 0.94 -3.68
CA HIS A 126 -0.97 1.23 -5.08
C HIS A 126 -1.95 2.17 -5.76
N LYS A 127 -3.22 2.20 -5.30
CA LYS A 127 -4.28 3.07 -5.82
C LYS A 127 -4.29 4.45 -5.15
N CYS A 128 -3.56 4.63 -4.05
CA CYS A 128 -3.47 5.88 -3.32
C CYS A 128 -2.48 6.84 -3.99
N ASN A 129 -2.88 7.43 -5.12
CA ASN A 129 -2.07 8.39 -5.87
C ASN A 129 -2.61 9.81 -5.61
N SER A 130 -1.94 10.55 -4.74
CA SER A 130 -2.29 11.92 -4.36
C SER A 130 -1.03 12.67 -3.94
N PRO A 131 -0.85 13.96 -4.26
CA PRO A 131 0.36 14.71 -3.87
C PRO A 131 0.50 14.92 -2.36
N PHE A 132 -0.55 14.65 -1.59
CA PHE A 132 -0.55 14.79 -0.13
C PHE A 132 -0.27 13.46 0.58
N ILE A 133 -0.18 12.36 -0.17
CA ILE A 133 0.08 11.03 0.34
C ILE A 133 1.46 10.62 -0.17
N VAL A 134 2.30 10.12 0.73
CA VAL A 134 3.62 9.60 0.36
C VAL A 134 3.45 8.48 -0.66
N GLY A 135 4.20 8.56 -1.76
CA GLY A 135 4.13 7.58 -2.83
C GLY A 135 4.45 6.16 -2.34
N PHE A 136 3.66 5.19 -2.80
CA PHE A 136 3.86 3.77 -2.47
C PHE A 136 4.42 3.00 -3.67
N TYR A 137 5.57 2.36 -3.48
CA TYR A 137 6.20 1.51 -4.50
C TYR A 137 5.75 0.06 -4.38
N GLY A 138 5.67 -0.49 -3.18
CA GLY A 138 5.24 -1.86 -2.96
C GLY A 138 5.61 -2.39 -1.57
N ALA A 139 5.12 -3.59 -1.27
CA ALA A 139 5.44 -4.29 -0.02
C ALA A 139 5.73 -5.76 -0.30
N PHE A 140 6.67 -6.32 0.45
CA PHE A 140 7.06 -7.73 0.36
C PHE A 140 7.38 -8.29 1.74
N VAL A 141 7.38 -9.61 1.86
CA VAL A 141 7.79 -10.31 3.08
C VAL A 141 9.14 -10.96 2.82
N ASP A 142 10.10 -10.74 3.72
CA ASP A 142 11.39 -11.41 3.72
C ASP A 142 11.75 -11.80 5.16
N ASN A 143 12.25 -13.02 5.39
CA ASN A 143 12.73 -13.47 6.70
C ASN A 143 11.84 -13.13 7.92
N ASN A 144 10.52 -13.29 7.78
CA ASN A 144 9.50 -12.93 8.77
C ASN A 144 9.22 -11.43 8.96
N ASP A 145 9.93 -10.57 8.25
CA ASP A 145 9.74 -9.13 8.25
C ASP A 145 8.86 -8.69 7.08
N ILE A 146 7.98 -7.72 7.33
CA ILE A 146 7.26 -7.02 6.27
C ILE A 146 8.05 -5.77 5.90
N SER A 147 8.45 -5.69 4.64
CA SER A 147 9.11 -4.53 4.06
C SER A 147 8.11 -3.71 3.27
N ILE A 148 7.98 -2.43 3.60
CA ILE A 148 7.09 -1.48 2.94
C ILE A 148 7.96 -0.40 2.31
N CYS A 149 8.01 -0.34 0.98
CA CYS A 149 8.83 0.60 0.22
C CYS A 149 7.98 1.79 -0.24
N MET A 150 8.42 2.98 0.16
CA MET A 150 7.74 4.25 -0.06
C MET A 150 8.68 5.27 -0.66
N GLU A 151 8.11 6.35 -1.21
CA GLU A 151 8.84 7.53 -1.63
C GLU A 151 9.69 8.09 -0.49
N TYR A 152 10.94 8.44 -0.81
CA TYR A 152 11.85 9.04 0.16
C TYR A 152 11.54 10.53 0.32
N MET A 153 11.28 10.94 1.56
CA MET A 153 11.07 12.34 1.93
C MET A 153 12.32 12.87 2.61
N ASP A 154 13.05 13.77 1.95
CA ASP A 154 14.28 14.39 2.43
C ASP A 154 14.08 15.27 3.68
N GLY A 155 12.89 15.86 3.82
CA GLY A 155 12.47 16.62 5.00
C GLY A 155 12.23 15.78 6.26
N LEU A 156 12.23 14.45 6.16
CA LEU A 156 11.89 13.51 7.23
C LEU A 156 10.52 13.82 7.87
N SER A 157 10.33 13.46 9.14
CA SER A 157 9.09 13.73 9.87
C SER A 157 9.06 15.15 10.44
N LEU A 158 7.85 15.70 10.59
CA LEU A 158 7.65 16.99 11.24
C LEU A 158 8.13 17.01 12.70
N ASP A 159 8.14 15.86 13.39
CA ASP A 159 8.71 15.75 14.74
C ASP A 159 10.23 16.07 14.74
N ILE A 160 10.97 15.59 13.74
CA ILE A 160 12.39 15.89 13.59
C ILE A 160 12.59 17.38 13.23
N VAL A 161 11.77 17.92 12.35
CA VAL A 161 11.83 19.34 11.97
C VAL A 161 11.54 20.24 13.17
N LEU A 162 10.50 19.92 13.95
CA LEU A 162 10.12 20.69 15.14
C LEU A 162 11.22 20.66 16.20
N LYS A 163 11.85 19.51 16.44
CA LYS A 163 13.00 19.39 17.33
C LYS A 163 14.18 20.25 16.88
N LYS A 164 14.45 20.33 15.58
CA LYS A 164 15.51 21.21 15.05
C LYS A 164 15.21 22.69 15.26
N VAL A 165 13.96 23.10 15.03
CA VAL A 165 13.55 24.51 15.19
C VAL A 165 13.48 24.91 16.66
N SER A 166 13.03 24.02 17.55
CA SER A 166 12.96 24.28 18.99
C SER A 166 14.32 24.34 19.69
N LEU A 167 15.41 24.07 18.97
CA LEU A 167 16.80 24.21 19.45
C LEU A 167 17.42 25.56 19.06
N TYR A 168 16.67 26.44 18.40
CA TYR A 168 16.99 27.86 18.17
C TYR A 168 16.08 28.74 19.01
#